data_AF-A0A662RKC8-F1
#
_entry.id   AF-A0A662RKC8-F1
#
_cell.length_a   1.000
_cell.length_b   1.000
_cell.length_c   1.000
_cell.angle_alpha   90.00
_cell.angle_beta   90.00
_cell.angle_gamma   90.00
#
_symmetry.space_group_name_H-M   'P 1'
#
loop_
_entity.id
_entity.type
_entity.pdbx_description
1 polymer ?
#
loop_
_entity_poly.entity_id
_entity_poly.type
_entity_poly.pdbx_seq_one_letter_code
_entity_poly.pdbx_strand_id
1 'polypeptide(L)' 'MRVRYDREGDTLDMLLEDRQIHHAEEHGQIIVNYDEKGKVVEIEIHRISKL' A
#
# COMPACT_ATOMS: atom_id res chain seq x y z
N MET A 1 -8.88 5.85 6.90
CA MET A 1 -8.16 6.16 5.65
C MET A 1 -7.18 7.31 5.85
N ARG A 2 -5.89 7.03 5.65
CA ARG A 2 -4.81 8.02 5.58
C ARG A 2 -4.06 7.82 4.28
N VAL A 3 -3.63 8.91 3.66
CA VAL A 3 -2.85 8.88 2.42
C VAL A 3 -1.55 9.63 2.66
N ARG A 4 -0.43 9.02 2.32
CA ARG A 4 0.91 9.61 2.44
C ARG A 4 1.63 9.46 1.11
N TYR A 5 2.21 10.55 0.63
CA TYR A 5 3.15 10.50 -0.48
C TYR A 5 4.56 10.71 0.05
N ASP A 6 5.39 9.68 -0.07
CA ASP A 6 6.83 9.77 0.14
C ASP A 6 7.51 10.19 -1.17
N ARG A 7 8.04 11.41 -1.18
CA ARG A 7 8.76 11.97 -2.33
C ARG A 7 10.14 11.37 -2.53
N GLU A 8 10.77 10.88 -1.46
CA GLU A 8 12.12 10.32 -1.54
C GLU A 8 12.08 8.93 -2.19
N GLY A 9 11.15 8.08 -1.74
CA GLY A 9 10.89 6.76 -2.34
C GLY A 9 10.03 6.79 -3.62
N ASP A 10 9.42 7.94 -3.94
CA ASP A 10 8.37 8.06 -4.96
C ASP A 10 7.24 7.01 -4.77
N THR A 11 6.79 6.88 -3.53
CA THR A 11 5.79 5.90 -3.11
C THR A 11 4.54 6.60 -2.57
N LEU A 12 3.36 6.16 -2.99
CA LEU A 12 2.09 6.55 -2.38
C LEU A 12 1.58 5.41 -1.50
N ASP A 13 1.38 5.70 -0.22
CA ASP A 13 0.79 4.79 0.74
C ASP A 13 -0.66 5.20 1.02
N MET A 14 -1.58 4.25 0.91
CA MET A 14 -2.99 4.41 1.25
C MET A 14 -3.36 3.42 2.35
N LEU A 15 -3.27 3.85 3.60
CA LEU A 15 -3.70 3.08 4.75
C LEU A 15 -5.23 3.16 4.88
N LEU A 16 -5.92 2.05 4.61
CA LEU A 16 -7.37 1.97 4.68
C LEU A 16 -7.82 1.80 6.12
N GLU A 17 -7.20 0.87 6.84
CA GLU A 17 -7.47 0.55 8.25
C GLU A 17 -6.18 0.38 9.05
N ASP A 18 -6.18 0.84 10.30
CA ASP A 18 -5.07 0.67 11.23
C ASP A 18 -5.09 -0.75 11.81
N ARG A 19 -4.50 -1.70 11.08
CA ARG A 19 -4.44 -3.12 11.40
C ARG A 19 -3.08 -3.70 11.04
N GLN A 20 -2.75 -4.83 11.65
CA GLN A 20 -1.53 -5.55 11.34
C GLN A 20 -1.60 -6.17 9.93
N ILE A 21 -0.55 -5.93 9.15
CA ILE A 21 -0.32 -6.59 7.87
C ILE A 21 0.12 -8.03 8.14
N HIS A 22 -0.55 -8.99 7.50
CA HIS A 22 -0.23 -10.41 7.58
C HIS A 22 0.53 -10.89 6.33
N HIS A 23 0.11 -10.44 5.15
CA HIS A 23 0.77 -10.76 3.88
C HIS A 23 0.50 -9.68 2.83
N ALA A 24 1.29 -9.70 1.75
CA ALA A 24 1.23 -8.75 0.65
C ALA A 24 1.14 -9.48 -0.69
N GLU A 25 0.43 -8.89 -1.63
CA GLU A 25 0.42 -9.29 -3.04
C GLU A 25 1.02 -8.18 -3.91
N GLU A 26 1.98 -8.53 -4.75
CA GLU A 26 2.64 -7.61 -5.68
C GLU A 26 2.02 -7.70 -7.07
N HIS A 27 1.57 -6.55 -7.58
CA HIS A 27 0.94 -6.36 -8.88
C HIS A 27 1.72 -5.29 -9.67
N GLY A 28 2.97 -5.59 -9.98
CA GLY A 28 3.87 -4.68 -10.70
C GLY A 28 4.32 -3.50 -9.84
N GLN A 29 3.74 -2.32 -10.06
CA GLN A 29 4.04 -1.12 -9.26
C GLN A 29 3.16 -0.99 -8.02
N ILE A 30 2.13 -1.83 -7.90
CA ILE A 30 1.15 -1.78 -6.82
C ILE A 30 1.41 -2.94 -5.87
N ILE A 31 1.46 -2.68 -4.57
CA ILE A 31 1.48 -3.69 -3.52
C ILE A 31 0.17 -3.58 -2.74
N VAL A 32 -0.52 -4.70 -2.54
CA VAL A 32 -1.75 -4.76 -1.76
C VAL A 32 -1.47 -5.55 -0.48
N ASN A 33 -1.62 -4.89 0.66
CA ASN A 33 -1.39 -5.46 1.98
C ASN A 33 -2.72 -5.92 2.60
N TYR A 34 -2.73 -7.14 3.15
CA TYR A 34 -3.91 -7.77 3.72
C TYR A 34 -3.71 -8.16 5.19
N ASP A 35 -4.80 -8.13 5.97
CA ASP A 35 -4.82 -8.72 7.31
C ASP A 35 -4.91 -10.26 7.27
N GLU A 36 -4.91 -10.89 8.45
CA GLU A 36 -5.02 -12.35 8.63
C GLU A 36 -6.29 -12.96 8.02
N LYS A 37 -7.33 -12.15 7.79
CA LYS A 37 -8.62 -12.58 7.25
C LYS A 37 -8.73 -12.36 5.74
N GLY A 38 -7.65 -11.89 5.10
CA GLY A 38 -7.63 -11.55 3.68
C GLY A 38 -8.33 -10.24 3.35
N LYS A 39 -8.53 -9.35 4.31
CA LYS A 39 -9.07 -8.01 4.06
C LYS A 39 -7.95 -7.04 3.72
N VAL A 40 -8.11 -6.22 2.68
CA VAL A 40 -7.16 -5.16 2.33
C VAL A 40 -7.07 -4.13 3.46
N VAL A 41 -5.86 -3.87 3.94
CA VAL A 41 -5.57 -2.89 4.99
C VAL A 41 -4.77 -1.70 4.48
N GLU A 42 -3.93 -1.91 3.47
CA GLU A 42 -3.10 -0.88 2.85
C GLU A 42 -2.84 -1.18 1.38
N ILE A 43 -2.67 -0.12 0.60
CA ILE A 43 -2.21 -0.19 -0.79
C ILE A 43 -1.01 0.74 -0.91
N GLU A 44 0.10 0.22 -1.42
CA GLU A 44 1.29 0.98 -1.76
C GLU A 44 1.45 1.04 -3.28
N ILE A 45 1.84 2.21 -3.80
CA ILE A 45 2.13 2.41 -5.21
C ILE A 45 3.54 2.97 -5.34
N HIS A 46 4.44 2.17 -5.92
CA HIS A 46 5.81 2.58 -6.19
C HIS A 46 5.94 3.28 -7.55
N ARG A 47 6.87 4.23 -7.63
CA ARG A 47 7.15 5.02 -8.84
C ARG A 47 5.93 5.78 -9.35
N ILE A 48 5.14 6.35 -8.43
CA ILE A 48 3.87 6.99 -8.79
C ILE A 48 4.03 8.19 -9.73
N SER A 49 5.21 8.81 -9.77
CA SER A 49 5.52 9.86 -10.75
C SER A 49 5.50 9.39 -12.21
N LYS A 50 5.49 8.07 -12.46
CA LYS A 50 5.49 7.43 -13.79
C LYS A 50 4.14 6.85 -14.21
N LEU A 51 3.09 7.11 -13.42
CA LEU A 51 1.71 6.76 -13.75
C LEU A 51 1.07 7.74 -14.73
#